data_AF-A0A2U1LRU3-F1
#
_entry.id   AF-A0A2U1LRU3-F1
#
_cell.length_a   1.000
_cell.length_b   1.000
_cell.length_c   1.000
_cell.angle_alpha   90.00
_cell.angle_beta   90.00
_cell.angle_gamma   90.00
#
_symmetry.space_group_name_H-M   'P 1'
#
loop_
_entity.id
_entity.type
_entity.pdbx_description
1 polymer ?
#
loop_
_entity_poly.entity_id
_entity_poly.type
_entity_poly.pdbx_seq_one_letter_code
_entity_poly.pdbx_strand_id
1 'polypeptide(L)'
;MDRIPTTDALARWNIRVENVLCRLCDTVEESAIHLFTACAFSYGVWSSVSNWLKIGPFFAFDFRDILKLYKQVKMGKEGKKIAQWDCFGGLLGNMESEE
;
A
#
# COMPACT_ATOMS: atom_id res chain seq x y z
N MET A 1 -8.43 8.42 -8.03
CA MET A 1 -7.71 7.16 -7.75
C MET A 1 -8.16 6.13 -8.77
N ASP A 2 -8.03 6.49 -10.04
CA ASP A 2 -8.65 5.76 -11.15
C ASP A 2 -7.60 5.28 -12.16
N ARG A 3 -6.32 5.44 -11.82
CA ARG A 3 -5.21 4.94 -12.63
C ARG A 3 -4.92 3.47 -12.37
N ILE A 4 -5.24 2.97 -11.18
CA ILE A 4 -5.04 1.57 -10.83
C ILE A 4 -6.19 0.77 -11.45
N PRO A 5 -5.90 -0.27 -12.25
CA PRO A 5 -6.91 -1.05 -12.94
C PRO A 5 -7.59 -2.04 -11.98
N THR A 6 -8.19 -1.53 -10.91
CA THR A 6 -8.99 -2.31 -9.99
C THR A 6 -10.34 -2.64 -10.61
N THR A 7 -10.98 -3.70 -10.12
CA THR A 7 -12.27 -4.15 -10.70
C THR A 7 -13.32 -3.04 -10.74
N ASP A 8 -13.37 -2.17 -9.73
CA ASP A 8 -14.25 -0.99 -9.71
C ASP A 8 -13.88 0.07 -10.76
N ALA A 9 -12.59 0.29 -11.02
CA ALA A 9 -12.10 1.22 -12.04
C ALA A 9 -12.36 0.67 -13.45
N LEU A 10 -12.12 -0.63 -13.67
CA LEU A 10 -12.42 -1.32 -14.93
C LEU A 10 -13.93 -1.27 -15.24
N ALA A 11 -14.78 -1.46 -14.23
CA ALA A 11 -16.22 -1.31 -14.38
C ALA A 11 -16.63 0.11 -14.81
N ARG A 12 -15.99 1.15 -14.25
CA ARG A 12 -16.19 2.55 -14.69
C ARG A 12 -15.75 2.80 -16.14
N TRP A 13 -14.76 2.06 -16.62
CA TRP A 13 -14.31 2.09 -18.02
C TRP A 13 -15.14 1.20 -18.94
N ASN A 14 -16.27 0.68 -18.46
CA ASN A 14 -17.17 -0.20 -19.21
C ASN A 14 -16.51 -1.52 -19.66
N ILE A 15 -15.47 -1.95 -18.93
CA ILE A 15 -14.81 -3.25 -19.12
C ILE A 15 -15.46 -4.23 -18.15
N ARG A 16 -16.05 -5.31 -18.69
CA ARG A 16 -16.65 -6.37 -17.85
C ARG A 16 -15.55 -7.22 -17.23
N VAL A 17 -15.62 -7.36 -15.91
CA VAL A 17 -14.78 -8.28 -15.15
C VAL A 17 -15.68 -9.38 -14.60
N GLU A 18 -15.34 -10.64 -14.89
CA GLU A 18 -16.16 -11.80 -14.47
C GLU A 18 -16.10 -12.05 -12.96
N ASN A 19 -14.95 -11.78 -12.34
CA ASN A 19 -14.77 -11.89 -10.90
C ASN A 19 -14.28 -10.55 -10.34
N VAL A 20 -15.15 -9.93 -9.53
CA VAL A 20 -14.92 -8.63 -8.88
C VAL A 20 -14.21 -8.75 -7.53
N LEU A 21 -14.02 -9.97 -7.01
CA LEU A 21 -13.38 -10.18 -5.72
C LEU A 21 -11.87 -9.90 -5.79
N CYS A 22 -11.35 -9.33 -4.71
CA CYS A 22 -9.94 -9.08 -4.52
C CYS A 22 -9.15 -10.38 -4.61
N ARG A 23 -8.17 -10.44 -5.50
CA ARG A 23 -7.35 -11.64 -5.72
C ARG A 23 -6.40 -11.99 -4.55
N LEU A 24 -6.24 -11.08 -3.60
CA LEU A 24 -5.37 -11.28 -2.43
C LEU A 24 -6.09 -11.97 -1.27
N CYS A 25 -7.37 -11.69 -1.05
CA CYS A 25 -8.14 -12.24 0.06
C CYS A 25 -9.43 -12.94 -0.34
N ASP A 26 -9.84 -12.87 -1.60
CA ASP A 26 -10.98 -13.56 -2.23
C ASP A 26 -12.30 -13.42 -1.47
N THR A 27 -12.50 -12.29 -0.78
CA THR A 27 -13.61 -12.11 0.19
C THR A 27 -14.40 -10.83 0.00
N VAL A 28 -13.78 -9.77 -0.52
CA VAL A 28 -14.41 -8.45 -0.72
C VAL A 28 -14.08 -7.98 -2.13
N GLU A 29 -14.96 -7.16 -2.72
CA GLU A 29 -14.72 -6.57 -4.04
C GLU A 29 -13.42 -5.75 -4.08
N GLU A 30 -12.70 -5.89 -5.19
CA GLU A 30 -11.43 -5.22 -5.39
C GLU A 30 -11.62 -3.74 -5.70
N SER A 31 -11.14 -2.91 -4.79
CA SER A 31 -10.96 -1.47 -4.97
C SER A 31 -9.57 -1.06 -4.54
N ALA A 32 -9.10 0.12 -4.96
CA ALA A 32 -7.82 0.64 -4.52
C ALA A 32 -7.74 0.72 -2.99
N ILE A 33 -8.80 1.20 -2.33
CA ILE A 33 -8.86 1.28 -0.86
C ILE A 33 -8.72 -0.13 -0.26
N HIS A 34 -9.47 -1.10 -0.78
CA HIS A 34 -9.36 -2.47 -0.29
C HIS A 34 -7.95 -3.04 -0.48
N LEU A 35 -7.37 -2.93 -1.67
CA LEU A 35 -6.02 -3.43 -1.97
C LEU A 35 -4.93 -2.82 -1.10
N PHE A 36 -5.02 -1.56 -0.71
CA PHE A 36 -3.94 -0.90 0.04
C PHE A 36 -4.17 -0.85 1.54
N THR A 37 -5.40 -0.77 2.03
CA THR A 37 -5.67 -0.47 3.45
C THR A 37 -6.62 -1.46 4.14
N ALA A 38 -7.65 -1.96 3.46
CA ALA A 38 -8.70 -2.77 4.11
C ALA A 38 -8.57 -4.29 3.89
N CYS A 39 -7.74 -4.74 2.94
CA CYS A 39 -7.50 -6.17 2.69
C CYS A 39 -6.68 -6.80 3.83
N ALA A 40 -7.11 -7.96 4.31
CA ALA A 40 -6.41 -8.70 5.36
C ALA A 40 -4.96 -9.06 4.97
N PHE A 41 -4.74 -9.38 3.69
CA PHE A 41 -3.40 -9.60 3.16
C PHE A 41 -2.53 -8.35 3.28
N SER A 42 -3.05 -7.21 2.83
CA SER A 42 -2.35 -5.92 2.86
C SER A 42 -2.10 -5.45 4.29
N TYR A 43 -3.02 -5.70 5.21
CA TYR A 43 -2.80 -5.49 6.64
C TYR A 43 -1.60 -6.29 7.16
N GLY A 44 -1.47 -7.56 6.78
CA GLY A 44 -0.30 -8.39 7.13
C GLY A 44 1.01 -7.82 6.60
N VAL A 45 1.02 -7.31 5.36
CA VAL A 45 2.18 -6.63 4.76
C VAL A 45 2.55 -5.39 5.58
N TRP A 46 1.58 -4.51 5.85
CA TRP A 46 1.85 -3.29 6.61
C TRP A 46 2.24 -3.54 8.06
N SER A 47 1.68 -4.57 8.69
CA SER A 47 2.10 -5.03 10.02
C SER A 47 3.56 -5.46 10.01
N SER A 48 3.98 -6.22 9.00
CA SER A 48 5.37 -6.64 8.83
C SER A 48 6.31 -5.45 8.58
N VAL A 49 5.92 -4.52 7.72
CA VAL A 49 6.68 -3.30 7.42
C VAL A 49 6.79 -2.40 8.66
N SER A 50 5.70 -2.20 9.39
CA SER A 50 5.69 -1.36 10.60
C SER A 50 6.54 -1.95 11.73
N ASN A 51 6.53 -3.28 11.89
CA ASN A 51 7.43 -4.00 12.80
C ASN A 51 8.90 -3.86 12.37
N TRP A 52 9.17 -4.02 11.07
CA TRP A 52 10.53 -3.87 10.52
C TRP A 52 11.09 -2.46 10.77
N LEU A 53 10.25 -1.44 10.58
CA LEU A 53 10.61 -0.05 10.78
C LEU A 53 10.51 0.42 12.24
N LYS A 54 10.05 -0.43 13.16
CA LYS A 54 9.89 -0.16 14.59
C LYS A 54 8.98 1.06 14.89
N ILE A 55 7.92 1.22 14.11
CA ILE A 55 6.98 2.36 14.22
C ILE A 55 5.77 2.01 15.11
N GLY A 56 5.66 0.75 15.54
CA GLY A 56 4.50 0.25 16.28
C GLY A 56 3.34 -0.14 15.34
N PRO A 57 2.19 -0.57 15.89
CA PRO A 57 1.06 -1.02 15.08
C PRO A 57 0.54 0.10 14.18
N PHE A 58 0.47 -0.18 12.89
CA PHE A 58 -0.01 0.76 11.87
C PHE A 58 -1.42 0.38 11.41
N PHE A 59 -2.30 1.37 11.42
CA PHE A 59 -3.66 1.25 10.89
C PHE A 59 -3.83 2.29 9.79
N ALA A 60 -4.04 1.83 8.56
CA ALA A 60 -4.41 2.69 7.45
C ALA A 60 -5.89 2.51 7.17
N PHE A 61 -6.59 3.63 6.99
CA PHE A 61 -7.97 3.62 6.48
C PHE A 61 -8.02 4.26 5.09
N ASP A 62 -7.06 5.14 4.79
CA ASP A 62 -6.88 5.76 3.48
C ASP A 62 -5.40 5.71 3.07
N PHE A 63 -5.13 5.84 1.77
CA PHE A 63 -3.79 6.01 1.23
C PHE A 63 -3.01 7.15 1.91
N ARG A 64 -3.69 8.21 2.33
CA ARG A 64 -3.08 9.31 3.10
C ARG A 64 -2.41 8.84 4.40
N ASP A 65 -2.89 7.76 5.02
CA ASP A 65 -2.29 7.22 6.23
C ASP A 65 -0.98 6.49 5.93
N ILE A 66 -0.89 5.82 4.77
CA ILE A 66 0.35 5.22 4.26
C ILE A 66 1.39 6.30 3.97
N LEU A 67 0.98 7.42 3.36
CA LEU A 67 1.88 8.55 3.11
C LEU A 67 2.40 9.19 4.43
N LYS A 68 1.58 9.24 5.48
CA LYS A 68 2.02 9.71 6.80
C LYS A 68 3.08 8.77 7.39
N LEU A 69 2.92 7.45 7.25
CA LEU A 69 3.93 6.47 7.67
C LEU A 69 5.26 6.73 6.97
N TYR A 70 5.24 6.91 5.65
CA TYR A 70 6.46 7.25 4.88
C TYR A 70 7.13 8.52 5.41
N LYS A 71 6.36 9.58 5.69
CA LYS A 71 6.90 10.83 6.25
C LYS A 71 7.49 10.63 7.64
N GLN A 72 6.83 9.88 8.53
CA GLN A 72 7.37 9.57 9.86
C GLN A 72 8.68 8.79 9.77
N VAL A 73 8.73 7.83 8.85
CA VAL A 73 9.95 7.05 8.55
C VAL A 73 11.05 7.96 8.02
N LYS A 74 10.75 8.92 7.15
CA LYS A 74 11.72 9.89 6.62
C LYS A 74 12.26 10.82 7.73
N MET A 75 11.39 11.31 8.62
CA MET A 75 11.77 12.21 9.72
C MET A 75 12.56 11.50 10.83
N GLY A 76 12.36 10.19 11.03
CA GLY A 76 13.17 9.39 11.96
C GLY A 76 14.62 9.15 11.51
N LYS A 77 14.98 9.57 10.29
CA LYS A 77 16.27 9.26 9.65
C LYS A 77 17.32 10.36 9.70
N GLU A 78 17.03 11.49 10.34
CA GLU A 78 18.12 12.37 10.82
C GLU A 78 18.98 11.65 11.89
N GLY A 79 18.60 10.44 12.35
CA GLY A 79 19.21 9.77 13.51
C GLY A 79 19.87 8.40 13.36
N LYS A 80 19.56 7.52 12.38
CA LYS A 80 20.14 6.14 12.37
C LYS A 80 20.40 5.52 10.98
N LYS A 81 21.68 5.59 10.60
CA LYS A 81 22.51 4.75 9.70
C LYS A 81 21.81 3.78 8.72
N ILE A 82 21.62 4.26 7.49
CA ILE A 82 22.00 3.76 6.14
C ILE A 82 22.28 2.27 5.79
N ALA A 83 22.32 1.29 6.69
CA ALA A 83 22.70 -0.09 6.30
C ALA A 83 21.52 -1.01 5.90
N GLN A 84 20.27 -0.55 6.06
CA GLN A 84 19.07 -1.38 5.85
C GLN A 84 18.25 -0.97 4.60
N TRP A 85 18.72 0.03 3.85
CA TRP A 85 17.96 0.69 2.80
C TRP A 85 18.09 0.08 1.41
N ASP A 86 19.11 -0.74 1.17
CA ASP A 86 19.42 -1.27 -0.17
C ASP A 86 18.29 -2.13 -0.75
N CYS A 87 17.41 -2.68 0.09
CA CYS A 87 16.28 -3.51 -0.36
C CYS A 87 14.98 -2.70 -0.62
N PHE A 88 14.82 -1.50 -0.06
CA PHE A 88 13.56 -0.74 -0.13
C PHE A 88 13.65 0.56 -0.95
N GLY A 89 14.84 1.13 -1.11
CA GLY A 89 15.05 2.30 -1.97
C GLY A 89 14.64 2.04 -3.42
N GLY A 90 14.90 0.83 -3.92
CA GLY A 90 14.45 0.42 -5.26
C GLY A 90 12.93 0.23 -5.38
N LEU A 91 12.24 -0.13 -4.30
CA LEU A 91 10.78 -0.37 -4.35
C LEU A 91 9.97 0.94 -4.26
N LEU A 92 10.42 1.89 -3.43
CA LEU A 92 9.76 3.19 -3.30
C LEU A 92 10.09 4.15 -4.45
N GLY A 93 11.30 4.06 -5.04
CA GLY A 93 11.65 4.84 -6.24
C GLY A 93 10.77 4.51 -7.45
N ASN A 94 10.26 3.28 -7.53
CA ASN A 94 9.31 2.86 -8.58
C ASN A 94 7.86 3.32 -8.32
N MET A 95 7.53 3.75 -7.11
CA MET A 95 6.19 4.25 -6.76
C MET A 95 6.08 5.78 -6.95
N GLU A 96 7.22 6.48 -7.00
CA GLU A 96 7.30 7.93 -7.24
C GLU A 96 7.24 8.28 -8.75
N SER A 97 7.35 7.30 -9.66
CA SER A 97 7.27 7.48 -11.11
C SER A 97 5.85 7.41 -11.70
N GLU A 98 4.82 7.29 -10.87
CA GLU A 98 3.42 7.14 -11.33
C GLU A 98 2.45 8.25 -10.85
N GLU A 99 2.99 9.40 -10.39
CA GLU A 99 2.21 10.65 -10.26
C GLU A 99 2.08 11.37 -11.62
#